data_AF-A0A1U9ZQD6-F1
#
_entry.id   AF-A0A1U9ZQD6-F1
#
_cell.length_a   1.000
_cell.length_b   1.000
_cell.length_c   1.000
_cell.angle_alpha   90.00
_cell.angle_beta   90.00
_cell.angle_gamma   90.00
#
_symmetry.space_group_name_H-M   'P 1'
#
loop_
_entity.id
_entity.type
_entity.pdbx_description
1 polymer ?
#
loop_
_entity_poly.entity_id
_entity_poly.type
_entity_poly.pdbx_seq_one_letter_code
_entity_poly.pdbx_strand_id
1 'polypeptide(L)'
;MRRLLTVLLLAFTAVVAVGVTYSPAQAHNVLIGSDPKDGATLAASPSQVTLVFDQAVRQGYAQVGVTGADGSSWADGSAVVAAERVSVKVKPLPAGGSYVVGYRILSSDGHPVTGKITFRLAADASGVAAGAAAGGSSADAAEAAANGGAGMAVVWIVGALLVLAAGTAVALRRAAPAAAPASTAAPASAAADGSVGAAGRGEGTGA
;
A
#
# COMPACT_ATOMS: atom_id res chain seq x y z
N MET A 1 32.83 -0.71 -17.99
CA MET A 1 31.46 -1.28 -18.10
C MET A 1 31.06 -2.12 -16.88
N ARG A 2 31.60 -3.33 -16.65
CA ARG A 2 31.18 -4.23 -15.55
C ARG A 2 31.05 -3.56 -14.16
N ARG A 3 32.08 -2.79 -13.73
CA ARG A 3 32.06 -2.07 -12.45
C ARG A 3 30.94 -1.00 -12.34
N LEU A 4 30.62 -0.33 -13.45
CA LEU A 4 29.57 0.70 -13.51
C LEU A 4 28.18 0.07 -13.31
N LEU A 5 27.96 -1.09 -13.94
CA LEU A 5 26.75 -1.91 -13.76
C LEU A 5 26.59 -2.37 -12.30
N THR A 6 27.67 -2.83 -11.64
CA THR A 6 27.61 -3.24 -10.23
C THR A 6 27.23 -2.07 -9.30
N VAL A 7 27.79 -0.88 -9.51
CA VAL A 7 27.44 0.32 -8.72
C VAL A 7 25.98 0.74 -8.95
N LEU A 8 25.50 0.73 -10.20
CA LEU A 8 24.11 1.02 -10.52
C LEU A 8 23.14 0.01 -9.91
N LEU A 9 23.49 -1.29 -9.91
CA LEU A 9 22.67 -2.32 -9.29
C LEU A 9 22.58 -2.12 -7.77
N LEU A 10 23.71 -1.88 -7.09
CA LEU A 10 23.76 -1.62 -5.65
C LEU A 10 22.97 -0.36 -5.27
N ALA A 11 23.10 0.72 -6.03
CA ALA A 11 22.32 1.94 -5.82
C ALA A 11 20.81 1.70 -6.00
N PHE A 12 20.42 0.96 -7.04
CA PHE A 12 19.02 0.59 -7.26
C PHE A 12 18.47 -0.29 -6.13
N THR A 13 19.22 -1.32 -5.69
CA THR A 13 18.80 -2.18 -4.56
C THR A 13 18.68 -1.39 -3.26
N ALA A 14 19.57 -0.43 -2.99
CA ALA A 14 19.47 0.45 -1.82
C ALA A 14 18.22 1.36 -1.87
N VAL A 15 17.92 1.95 -3.03
CA VAL A 15 16.71 2.78 -3.23
C VAL A 15 15.44 1.94 -3.06
N VAL A 16 15.40 0.72 -3.63
CA VAL A 16 14.25 -0.19 -3.45
C VAL A 16 14.09 -0.60 -1.99
N ALA A 17 15.18 -0.96 -1.29
CA ALA A 17 15.13 -1.38 0.12
C ALA A 17 14.60 -0.26 1.05
N VAL A 18 14.93 1.01 0.78
CA VAL A 18 14.37 2.17 1.49
C VAL A 18 12.91 2.46 1.09
N GLY A 19 12.50 2.11 -0.14
CA GLY A 19 11.14 2.33 -0.63
C GLY A 19 10.07 1.42 -0.01
N VAL A 20 10.42 0.21 0.45
CA VAL A 20 9.42 -0.76 0.95
C VAL A 20 8.92 -0.48 2.38
N THR A 21 9.50 0.48 3.10
CA THR A 21 9.12 0.78 4.49
C THR A 21 7.98 1.81 4.64
N TYR A 22 7.42 2.31 3.54
CA TYR A 22 6.28 3.23 3.59
C TYR A 22 4.97 2.46 3.75
N SER A 23 4.50 2.35 5.00
CA SER A 23 3.08 2.10 5.25
C SER A 23 2.24 3.19 4.57
N PRO A 24 1.09 2.87 3.94
CA PRO A 24 0.18 3.91 3.46
C PRO A 24 -0.19 4.84 4.62
N ALA A 25 0.04 6.14 4.43
CA ALA A 25 -0.36 7.14 5.40
C ALA A 25 -1.90 7.25 5.38
N GLN A 26 -2.55 6.59 6.35
CA GLN A 26 -3.99 6.67 6.56
C GLN A 26 -4.35 8.10 6.99
N ALA A 27 -4.73 8.93 6.02
CA ALA A 27 -5.02 10.34 6.22
C ALA A 27 -6.37 10.58 6.91
N HIS A 28 -7.30 9.63 6.82
CA HIS A 28 -8.65 9.72 7.36
C HIS A 28 -8.78 8.91 8.65
N ASN A 29 -9.37 9.53 9.68
CA ASN A 29 -9.79 8.86 10.90
C ASN A 29 -10.78 7.72 10.63
N VAL A 30 -10.52 6.56 11.21
CA VAL A 30 -11.42 5.39 11.25
C VAL A 30 -11.90 5.18 12.69
N LEU A 31 -13.19 4.90 12.86
CA LEU A 31 -13.72 4.50 14.18
C LEU A 31 -13.27 3.06 14.47
N ILE A 32 -12.51 2.88 15.54
CA ILE A 32 -11.98 1.56 15.96
C ILE A 32 -12.66 1.00 17.22
N GLY A 33 -13.43 1.83 17.94
CA GLY A 33 -14.19 1.38 19.10
C GLY A 33 -15.21 2.40 19.59
N SER A 34 -16.16 1.93 20.39
CA SER A 34 -17.13 2.77 21.08
C SER A 34 -17.51 2.17 22.44
N ASP A 35 -17.91 3.04 23.36
CA ASP A 35 -18.63 2.69 24.58
C ASP A 35 -19.88 3.60 24.67
N PRO A 36 -21.11 3.05 24.59
CA PRO A 36 -21.46 1.65 24.36
C PRO A 36 -20.89 1.08 23.06
N LYS A 37 -20.56 -0.22 23.06
CA LYS A 37 -20.14 -0.94 21.84
C LYS A 37 -21.29 -0.98 20.82
N ASP A 38 -20.97 -0.88 19.53
CA ASP A 38 -21.97 -1.02 18.48
C ASP A 38 -22.73 -2.35 18.58
N GLY A 39 -24.05 -2.29 18.45
CA GLY A 39 -24.98 -3.41 18.63
C GLY A 39 -25.23 -3.83 20.08
N ALA A 40 -24.63 -3.17 21.09
CA ALA A 40 -24.78 -3.58 22.49
C ALA A 40 -26.22 -3.44 23.00
N THR A 41 -26.60 -4.35 23.91
CA THR A 41 -27.79 -4.20 24.76
C THR A 41 -27.32 -3.96 26.19
N LEU A 42 -27.79 -2.88 26.81
CA LEU A 42 -27.36 -2.41 28.12
C LEU A 42 -28.41 -2.73 29.20
N ALA A 43 -27.95 -2.99 30.42
CA ALA A 43 -28.81 -3.20 31.60
C ALA A 43 -29.05 -1.91 32.43
N ALA A 44 -28.38 -0.81 32.08
CA ALA A 44 -28.53 0.50 32.72
C ALA A 44 -28.25 1.61 31.70
N SER A 45 -28.82 2.81 31.90
CA SER A 45 -28.60 3.94 31.00
C SER A 45 -27.13 4.39 31.06
N PRO A 46 -26.42 4.58 29.94
CA PRO A 46 -25.09 5.18 29.97
C PRO A 46 -25.19 6.66 30.36
N SER A 47 -24.24 7.17 31.14
CA SER A 47 -24.13 8.61 31.45
C SER A 47 -23.45 9.40 30.33
N GLN A 48 -22.75 8.71 29.43
CA GLN A 48 -21.91 9.27 28.37
C GLN A 48 -21.76 8.23 27.25
N VAL A 49 -21.60 8.70 26.01
CA VAL A 49 -21.08 7.89 24.90
C VAL A 49 -19.67 8.35 24.60
N THR A 50 -18.76 7.41 24.36
CA THR A 50 -17.39 7.64 23.91
C THR A 50 -17.14 6.89 22.61
N LEU A 51 -16.54 7.58 21.64
CA LEU A 51 -16.09 7.07 20.36
C LEU A 51 -14.56 7.14 20.34
N VAL A 52 -13.91 6.07 19.87
CA VAL A 52 -12.45 5.95 19.81
C VAL A 52 -12.05 5.77 18.35
N PHE A 53 -11.20 6.66 17.87
CA PHE A 53 -10.64 6.63 16.53
C PHE A 53 -9.20 6.09 16.54
N ASP A 54 -8.68 5.75 15.37
CA ASP A 54 -7.30 5.30 15.17
C ASP A 54 -6.25 6.42 15.27
N GLN A 55 -6.65 7.67 15.04
CA GLN A 55 -5.82 8.87 15.05
C GLN A 55 -6.46 10.00 15.88
N ALA A 56 -5.66 11.01 16.27
CA ALA A 56 -6.16 12.15 17.04
C ALA A 56 -7.17 12.98 16.22
N VAL A 57 -8.30 13.36 16.85
CA VAL A 57 -9.38 14.12 16.22
C VAL A 57 -9.22 15.62 16.45
N ARG A 58 -9.56 16.44 15.44
CA ARG A 58 -9.43 17.90 15.55
C ARG A 58 -10.49 18.50 16.48
N GLN A 59 -10.05 19.20 17.52
CA GLN A 59 -10.92 19.88 18.48
C GLN A 59 -11.79 20.97 17.83
N GLY A 60 -12.98 21.20 18.38
CA GLY A 60 -13.91 22.26 17.95
C GLY A 60 -14.80 21.94 16.75
N TYR A 61 -14.54 20.84 16.02
CA TYR A 61 -15.33 20.45 14.83
C TYR A 61 -16.18 19.18 15.04
N ALA A 62 -15.97 18.45 16.14
CA ALA A 62 -16.68 17.22 16.42
C ALA A 62 -18.15 17.48 16.82
N GLN A 63 -19.06 16.69 16.25
CA GLN A 63 -20.49 16.69 16.51
C GLN A 63 -20.89 15.25 16.80
N VAL A 64 -21.58 15.00 17.91
CA VAL A 64 -22.13 13.70 18.27
C VAL A 64 -23.57 13.89 18.73
N GLY A 65 -24.49 13.12 18.19
CA GLY A 65 -25.89 13.10 18.57
C GLY A 65 -26.30 11.70 18.99
N VAL A 66 -27.21 11.59 19.96
CA VAL A 66 -27.81 10.33 20.41
C VAL A 66 -29.31 10.46 20.20
N THR A 67 -29.88 9.63 19.32
CA THR A 67 -31.28 9.76 18.87
C THR A 67 -32.04 8.48 19.18
N GLY A 68 -33.22 8.61 19.81
CA GLY A 68 -34.13 7.49 20.06
C GLY A 68 -34.91 7.06 18.81
N ALA A 69 -35.54 5.90 18.85
CA ALA A 69 -36.40 5.40 17.77
C ALA A 69 -37.63 6.30 17.48
N ASP A 70 -37.99 7.18 18.41
CA ASP A 70 -39.02 8.21 18.31
C ASP A 70 -38.52 9.51 17.63
N GLY A 71 -37.22 9.62 17.36
CA GLY A 71 -36.57 10.83 16.84
C GLY A 71 -36.11 11.82 17.93
N SER A 72 -36.35 11.54 19.21
CA SER A 72 -35.94 12.42 20.31
C SER A 72 -34.42 12.44 20.49
N SER A 73 -33.86 13.62 20.82
CA SER A 73 -32.42 13.80 21.07
C SER A 73 -32.07 13.69 22.56
N TRP A 74 -31.24 12.70 22.87
CA TRP A 74 -30.81 12.31 24.22
C TRP A 74 -29.38 12.75 24.56
N ALA A 75 -28.65 13.34 23.61
CA ALA A 75 -27.37 13.98 23.89
C ALA A 75 -27.55 15.17 24.86
N ASP A 76 -26.59 15.33 25.78
CA ASP A 76 -26.58 16.37 26.79
C ASP A 76 -25.35 17.28 26.63
N GLY A 77 -25.57 18.41 25.94
CA GLY A 77 -24.51 19.37 25.60
C GLY A 77 -23.67 18.97 24.38
N SER A 78 -22.49 19.57 24.28
CA SER A 78 -21.58 19.44 23.13
C SER A 78 -20.63 18.26 23.27
N ALA A 79 -20.14 17.76 22.13
CA ALA A 79 -19.08 16.75 22.10
C ALA A 79 -17.74 17.33 22.61
N VAL A 80 -17.01 16.53 23.39
CA VAL A 80 -15.68 16.83 23.94
C VAL A 80 -14.66 15.93 23.25
N VAL A 81 -13.55 16.52 22.79
CA VAL A 81 -12.48 15.83 22.06
C VAL A 81 -11.19 15.81 22.88
N ALA A 82 -10.67 14.61 23.15
CA ALA A 82 -9.44 14.37 23.87
C ALA A 82 -8.59 13.35 23.09
N ALA A 83 -7.62 13.86 22.33
CA ALA A 83 -6.81 13.08 21.38
C ALA A 83 -7.68 12.23 20.43
N GLU A 84 -7.56 10.90 20.47
CA GLU A 84 -8.31 9.95 19.62
C GLU A 84 -9.76 9.75 20.08
N ARG A 85 -10.15 10.30 21.25
CA ARG A 85 -11.48 10.10 21.85
C ARG A 85 -12.39 11.29 21.63
N VAL A 86 -13.62 11.01 21.21
CA VAL A 86 -14.73 11.97 21.13
C VAL A 86 -15.86 11.47 21.99
N SER A 87 -16.42 12.30 22.86
CA SER A 87 -17.45 11.86 23.80
C SER A 87 -18.54 12.91 24.03
N VAL A 88 -19.74 12.48 24.40
CA VAL A 88 -20.87 13.37 24.72
C VAL A 88 -21.66 12.79 25.89
N LYS A 89 -22.10 13.63 26.83
CA LYS A 89 -22.97 13.18 27.92
C LYS A 89 -24.33 12.76 27.37
N VAL A 90 -25.02 11.89 28.09
CA VAL A 90 -26.32 11.35 27.69
C VAL A 90 -27.30 11.48 28.85
N LYS A 91 -28.50 11.99 28.54
CA LYS A 91 -29.61 12.10 29.50
C LYS A 91 -30.12 10.70 29.87
N PRO A 92 -30.70 10.49 31.07
CA PRO A 92 -31.28 9.19 31.43
C PRO A 92 -32.24 8.66 30.36
N LEU A 93 -31.94 7.46 29.85
CA LEU A 93 -32.64 6.85 28.72
C LEU A 93 -33.82 5.97 29.17
N PRO A 94 -34.97 6.02 28.48
CA PRO A 94 -36.08 5.07 28.68
C PRO A 94 -35.69 3.61 28.47
N ALA A 95 -36.05 2.74 29.42
CA ALA A 95 -35.90 1.29 29.30
C ALA A 95 -36.66 0.74 28.08
N GLY A 96 -36.13 -0.34 27.48
CA GLY A 96 -36.63 -0.90 26.22
C GLY A 96 -36.30 -0.07 24.96
N GLY A 97 -35.69 1.10 25.11
CA GLY A 97 -35.36 2.00 24.00
C GLY A 97 -34.27 1.46 23.07
N SER A 98 -34.33 1.89 21.81
CA SER A 98 -33.27 1.69 20.80
C SER A 98 -32.73 3.03 20.37
N TYR A 99 -31.40 3.14 20.29
CA TYR A 99 -30.69 4.41 20.13
C TYR A 99 -29.66 4.34 19.00
N VAL A 100 -29.56 5.42 18.24
CA VAL A 100 -28.54 5.64 17.22
C VAL A 100 -27.61 6.75 17.70
N VAL A 101 -26.32 6.48 17.76
CA VAL A 101 -25.29 7.50 17.97
C VAL A 101 -24.76 7.88 16.60
N GLY A 102 -25.10 9.08 16.12
CA GLY A 102 -24.52 9.65 14.91
C GLY A 102 -23.33 10.54 15.25
N TYR A 103 -22.27 10.50 14.44
CA TYR A 103 -21.12 11.39 14.59
C TYR A 103 -20.66 12.03 13.28
N ARG A 104 -20.07 13.21 13.41
CA ARG A 104 -19.29 13.91 12.40
C ARG A 104 -18.05 14.48 13.07
N ILE A 105 -16.88 14.17 12.54
CA ILE A 105 -15.59 14.72 12.99
C ILE A 105 -14.86 15.35 11.82
N LEU A 106 -13.79 16.09 12.12
CA LEU A 106 -12.83 16.57 11.13
C LEU A 106 -11.50 15.85 11.39
N SER A 107 -11.02 15.12 10.39
CA SER A 107 -9.77 14.38 10.49
C SER A 107 -8.55 15.31 10.39
N SER A 108 -7.36 14.80 10.71
CA SER A 108 -6.12 15.57 10.74
C SER A 108 -5.73 16.10 9.34
N ASP A 109 -6.14 15.41 8.28
CA ASP A 109 -5.97 15.80 6.88
C ASP A 109 -6.97 16.86 6.38
N GLY A 110 -7.94 17.25 7.23
CA GLY A 110 -8.96 18.25 6.91
C GLY A 110 -10.24 17.71 6.25
N HIS A 111 -10.39 16.39 6.06
CA HIS A 111 -11.64 15.82 5.53
C HIS A 111 -12.67 15.53 6.64
N PRO A 112 -13.97 15.81 6.41
CA PRO A 112 -15.01 15.44 7.35
C PRO A 112 -15.29 13.94 7.28
N VAL A 113 -15.23 13.25 8.42
CA VAL A 113 -15.62 11.84 8.55
C VAL A 113 -16.95 11.76 9.29
N THR A 114 -17.90 10.99 8.76
CA THR A 114 -19.20 10.74 9.38
C THR A 114 -19.43 9.24 9.59
N GLY A 115 -20.29 8.91 10.54
CA GLY A 115 -20.71 7.54 10.77
C GLY A 115 -21.76 7.43 11.86
N LYS A 116 -22.08 6.19 12.24
CA LYS A 116 -23.01 5.90 13.31
C LYS A 116 -22.73 4.55 13.95
N ILE A 117 -23.08 4.42 15.23
CA ILE A 117 -23.24 3.14 15.92
C ILE A 117 -24.65 3.08 16.54
N THR A 118 -25.06 1.89 16.97
CA THR A 118 -26.37 1.63 17.56
C THR A 118 -26.23 0.91 18.89
N PHE A 119 -27.16 1.14 19.81
CA PHE A 119 -27.30 0.33 21.03
C PHE A 119 -28.75 0.28 21.48
N ARG A 120 -29.06 -0.64 22.39
CA ARG A 120 -30.36 -0.83 23.00
C ARG A 120 -30.25 -0.75 24.52
N LEU A 121 -31.30 -0.30 25.18
CA LEU A 121 -31.47 -0.42 26.62
C LEU A 121 -32.51 -1.52 26.87
N ALA A 122 -32.21 -2.48 27.75
CA ALA A 122 -33.10 -3.59 28.05
C ALA A 122 -34.43 -3.09 28.66
N ALA A 123 -35.49 -3.90 28.56
CA ALA A 123 -36.83 -3.51 29.06
C ALA A 123 -36.89 -3.48 30.60
N ASP A 124 -36.06 -4.29 31.23
CA ASP A 124 -35.82 -4.41 32.68
C ASP A 124 -34.66 -3.54 33.18
N ALA A 125 -34.05 -2.72 32.30
CA ALA A 125 -32.91 -1.89 32.65
C ALA A 125 -33.25 -0.86 33.73
N SER A 126 -32.33 -0.65 34.67
CA SER A 126 -32.55 0.21 35.83
C SER A 126 -31.32 1.06 36.16
N GLY A 127 -31.56 2.31 36.55
CA GLY A 127 -30.53 3.26 36.93
C GLY A 127 -29.64 3.75 35.78
N VAL A 128 -28.56 4.45 36.18
CA VAL A 128 -27.53 4.98 35.28
C VAL A 128 -26.22 4.26 35.59
N ALA A 129 -25.56 3.71 34.58
CA ALA A 129 -24.26 3.09 34.71
C ALA A 129 -23.23 4.16 35.10
N ALA A 130 -22.48 3.93 36.17
CA ALA A 130 -21.31 4.75 36.50
C ALA A 130 -20.24 4.52 35.42
N GLY A 131 -19.90 5.56 34.66
CA GLY A 131 -19.00 5.45 33.51
C GLY A 131 -17.64 4.87 33.90
N ALA A 132 -17.30 3.71 33.32
CA ALA A 132 -16.00 3.10 33.49
C ALA A 132 -14.95 3.87 32.69
N ALA A 133 -13.86 4.28 33.33
CA ALA A 133 -12.73 4.86 32.62
C ALA A 133 -12.13 3.82 31.65
N ALA A 134 -11.97 4.21 30.38
CA ALA A 134 -11.68 3.29 29.29
C ALA A 134 -10.30 2.59 29.41
N GLY A 135 -10.30 1.34 29.87
CA GLY A 135 -9.17 0.41 29.83
C GLY A 135 -9.23 -0.54 28.64
N GLY A 136 -9.03 -0.02 27.42
CA GLY A 136 -8.93 -0.86 26.22
C GLY A 136 -7.51 -1.42 26.05
N SER A 137 -7.33 -2.73 26.24
CA SER A 137 -6.05 -3.40 26.05
C SER A 137 -5.55 -3.32 24.61
N SER A 138 -4.28 -2.97 24.42
CA SER A 138 -3.63 -2.78 23.13
C SER A 138 -3.39 -4.07 22.31
N ALA A 139 -4.04 -5.18 22.65
CA ALA A 139 -3.79 -6.49 22.06
C ALA A 139 -4.55 -6.70 20.74
N ASP A 140 -5.86 -6.40 20.69
CA ASP A 140 -6.71 -6.67 19.53
C ASP A 140 -6.37 -5.81 18.30
N ALA A 141 -5.70 -4.67 18.49
CA ALA A 141 -5.27 -3.80 17.40
C ALA A 141 -4.09 -4.38 16.58
N ALA A 142 -3.31 -5.30 17.15
CA ALA A 142 -2.16 -5.90 16.47
C ALA A 142 -2.57 -6.94 15.41
N GLU A 143 -3.63 -7.71 15.68
CA GLU A 143 -4.11 -8.80 14.82
C GLU A 143 -4.67 -8.29 13.47
N ALA A 144 -5.36 -7.14 13.49
CA ALA A 144 -5.98 -6.56 12.31
C ALA A 144 -4.99 -5.99 11.28
N ALA A 145 -3.81 -5.53 11.73
CA ALA A 145 -2.80 -4.93 10.87
C ALA A 145 -2.02 -5.96 10.01
N ALA A 146 -2.01 -7.23 10.41
CA ALA A 146 -1.13 -8.25 9.84
C ALA A 146 -1.50 -8.72 8.42
N ASN A 147 -2.76 -8.53 7.98
CA ASN A 147 -3.32 -9.23 6.82
C ASN A 147 -3.55 -8.36 5.56
N GLY A 148 -3.08 -7.10 5.53
CA GLY A 148 -3.49 -6.11 4.52
C GLY A 148 -2.62 -5.96 3.25
N GLY A 149 -1.52 -6.70 3.07
CA GLY A 149 -0.45 -6.27 2.13
C GLY A 149 0.11 -7.28 1.11
N ALA A 150 -0.22 -8.57 1.17
CA ALA A 150 0.54 -9.59 0.42
C ALA A 150 0.33 -9.57 -1.12
N GLY A 151 -0.85 -9.16 -1.60
CA GLY A 151 -1.25 -9.35 -3.01
C GLY A 151 -0.50 -8.46 -4.02
N MET A 152 -0.21 -7.20 -3.68
CA MET A 152 0.41 -6.26 -4.62
C MET A 152 1.93 -6.39 -4.70
N ALA A 153 2.61 -6.79 -3.62
CA ALA A 153 4.07 -6.93 -3.59
C ALA A 153 4.59 -7.93 -4.64
N VAL A 154 3.89 -9.06 -4.82
CA VAL A 154 4.26 -10.09 -5.81
C VAL A 154 4.24 -9.56 -7.24
N VAL A 155 3.25 -8.73 -7.58
CA VAL A 155 3.12 -8.14 -8.93
C VAL A 155 4.32 -7.23 -9.26
N TRP A 156 4.73 -6.38 -8.31
CA TRP A 156 5.88 -5.50 -8.50
C TRP A 156 7.22 -6.25 -8.52
N ILE A 157 7.38 -7.31 -7.72
CA ILE A 157 8.58 -8.16 -7.74
C ILE A 157 8.71 -8.89 -9.09
N VAL A 158 7.64 -9.48 -9.62
CA VAL A 158 7.64 -10.12 -10.94
C VAL A 158 7.92 -9.11 -12.05
N GLY A 159 7.30 -7.92 -11.99
CA GLY A 159 7.56 -6.84 -12.94
C GLY A 159 9.03 -6.39 -12.96
N ALA A 160 9.64 -6.20 -11.79
CA ALA A 160 11.05 -5.82 -11.68
C ALA A 160 12.00 -6.89 -12.22
N LEU A 161 11.73 -8.17 -11.95
CA LEU A 161 12.52 -9.29 -12.49
C LEU A 161 12.44 -9.40 -14.02
N LEU A 162 11.26 -9.18 -14.61
CA LEU A 162 11.09 -9.19 -16.07
C LEU A 162 11.86 -8.04 -16.74
N VAL A 163 11.84 -6.83 -16.18
CA VAL A 163 12.62 -5.69 -16.69
C VAL A 163 14.13 -5.96 -16.60
N LEU A 164 14.59 -6.57 -15.49
CA LEU A 164 16.00 -6.94 -15.32
C LEU A 164 16.45 -8.02 -16.32
N ALA A 165 15.60 -9.04 -16.57
CA ALA A 165 15.86 -10.08 -17.56
C ALA A 165 15.89 -9.51 -19.00
N ALA A 166 14.98 -8.60 -19.35
CA ALA A 166 14.98 -7.94 -20.65
C ALA A 166 16.24 -7.07 -20.86
N GLY A 167 16.61 -6.26 -19.86
CA GLY A 167 17.79 -5.40 -19.92
C GLY A 167 19.10 -6.18 -20.06
N THR A 168 19.25 -7.29 -19.32
CA THR A 168 20.44 -8.17 -19.44
C THR A 168 20.50 -8.87 -20.80
N ALA A 169 19.37 -9.36 -21.32
CA ALA A 169 19.31 -9.97 -22.65
C ALA A 169 19.69 -8.98 -23.78
N VAL A 170 19.24 -7.72 -23.71
CA VAL A 170 19.62 -6.68 -24.69
C VAL A 170 21.11 -6.33 -24.57
N ALA A 171 21.64 -6.20 -23.35
CA ALA A 171 23.06 -5.90 -23.13
C ALA A 171 23.98 -6.99 -23.70
N LEU A 172 23.64 -8.26 -23.51
CA LEU A 172 24.41 -9.39 -24.05
C LEU A 172 24.35 -9.45 -25.58
N ARG A 173 23.19 -9.19 -26.20
CA ARG A 173 23.04 -9.13 -27.67
C ARG A 173 23.88 -8.02 -28.31
N ARG A 174 24.06 -6.88 -27.61
CA ARG A 174 24.89 -5.75 -28.09
C ARG A 174 26.38 -5.91 -27.75
N ALA A 175 26.74 -6.93 -26.96
CA ALA A 175 28.13 -7.26 -26.59
C ALA A 175 28.71 -8.44 -27.39
N ALA A 176 27.93 -9.05 -28.30
CA ALA A 176 28.44 -10.04 -29.24
C ALA A 176 29.49 -9.38 -30.16
N PRO A 177 30.73 -9.88 -30.23
CA PRO A 177 31.74 -9.31 -31.11
C PRO A 177 31.33 -9.55 -32.57
N ALA A 178 31.51 -8.54 -33.42
CA ALA A 178 31.50 -8.75 -34.86
C ALA A 178 32.61 -9.76 -35.20
N ALA A 179 32.25 -10.83 -35.93
CA ALA A 179 33.24 -11.79 -36.41
C ALA A 179 34.26 -11.04 -37.28
N ALA A 180 35.53 -11.12 -36.91
CA ALA A 180 36.58 -10.41 -37.62
C ALA A 180 36.69 -10.92 -39.07
N PRO A 181 36.83 -10.05 -40.08
CA PRO A 181 37.07 -10.50 -41.45
C PRO A 181 38.42 -11.19 -41.53
N ALA A 182 38.45 -12.38 -42.11
CA ALA A 182 39.70 -13.05 -42.42
C ALA A 182 40.45 -12.25 -43.50
N SER A 183 41.60 -11.69 -43.15
CA SER A 183 42.53 -11.06 -44.09
C SER A 183 43.95 -11.51 -43.76
N THR A 184 44.49 -12.37 -44.61
CA THR A 184 45.93 -12.66 -44.67
C THR A 184 46.40 -12.25 -46.07
N ALA A 185 47.48 -11.47 -46.12
CA ALA A 185 47.85 -10.68 -47.29
C ALA A 185 48.48 -11.50 -48.44
N ALA A 186 48.33 -10.97 -49.65
CA ALA A 186 49.23 -11.25 -50.77
C ALA A 186 50.53 -10.43 -50.64
N PRO A 187 51.56 -10.73 -51.47
CA PRO A 187 52.05 -9.65 -52.33
C PRO A 187 52.36 -10.06 -53.79
N ALA A 188 52.35 -9.05 -54.68
CA ALA A 188 52.86 -9.09 -56.07
C ALA A 188 54.41 -9.04 -56.10
N SER A 189 55.18 -9.07 -57.20
CA SER A 189 54.99 -8.89 -58.67
C SER A 189 56.14 -9.65 -59.41
N ALA A 190 56.51 -9.56 -60.71
CA ALA A 190 56.19 -8.68 -61.86
C ALA A 190 56.48 -9.47 -63.19
N ALA A 191 55.74 -9.28 -64.29
CA ALA A 191 55.95 -8.35 -65.43
C ALA A 191 56.76 -8.91 -66.64
N ALA A 192 56.40 -8.41 -67.85
CA ALA A 192 57.01 -8.62 -69.18
C ALA A 192 56.90 -10.02 -69.83
N ASP A 193 56.96 -10.21 -71.15
CA ASP A 193 56.57 -9.43 -72.36
C ASP A 193 56.71 -10.37 -73.60
N GLY A 194 56.17 -10.02 -74.77
CA GLY A 194 56.82 -10.32 -76.06
C GLY A 194 56.68 -11.71 -76.71
N SER A 195 55.73 -11.81 -77.65
CA SER A 195 55.92 -12.25 -79.06
C SER A 195 56.48 -13.64 -79.47
N VAL A 196 55.72 -14.26 -80.41
CA VAL A 196 56.17 -14.95 -81.65
C VAL A 196 56.88 -16.32 -81.56
N GLY A 197 56.33 -17.30 -82.30
CA GLY A 197 57.15 -18.01 -83.30
C GLY A 197 57.18 -19.55 -83.32
N ALA A 198 56.53 -20.11 -84.34
CA ALA A 198 57.00 -21.22 -85.19
C ALA A 198 57.37 -22.62 -84.61
N ALA A 199 56.62 -23.62 -85.14
CA ALA A 199 57.10 -24.86 -85.76
C ALA A 199 58.07 -25.82 -85.04
N GLY A 200 57.60 -27.07 -84.85
CA GLY A 200 58.46 -28.23 -84.53
C GLY A 200 57.69 -29.55 -84.70
N ARG A 201 57.92 -30.27 -85.81
CA ARG A 201 57.31 -31.57 -86.15
C ARG A 201 58.31 -32.70 -85.87
N GLY A 202 57.82 -33.82 -85.32
CA GLY A 202 58.53 -35.10 -85.16
C GLY A 202 57.76 -35.96 -84.16
N GLU A 203 56.92 -36.92 -84.57
CA GLU A 203 57.28 -38.25 -85.10
C GLU A 203 58.16 -39.07 -84.13
N GLY A 204 57.55 -40.14 -83.60
CA GLY A 204 58.14 -41.09 -82.66
C GLY A 204 57.24 -42.32 -82.57
N THR A 205 57.62 -43.36 -83.32
CA THR A 205 56.87 -44.60 -83.59
C THR A 205 56.60 -45.48 -82.37
N GLY A 206 55.52 -46.27 -82.42
CA GLY A 206 55.25 -47.33 -81.44
C GLY A 206 54.00 -48.18 -81.73
N ALA A 207 54.19 -49.25 -82.53
CA ALA A 207 53.22 -50.31 -82.92
C ALA A 207 52.13 -49.92 -83.94
#